data_AF-A0A1Z8Q495-F1
#
_entry.id   AF-A0A1Z8Q495-F1
#
_cell.length_a   1.000
_cell.length_b   1.000
_cell.length_c   1.000
_cell.angle_alpha   90.00
_cell.angle_beta   90.00
_cell.angle_gamma   90.00
#
_symmetry.space_group_name_H-M   'P 1'
#
loop_
_entity.id
_entity.type
_entity.pdbx_description
1 polymer ?
#
loop_
_entity_poly.entity_id
_entity_poly.type
_entity_poly.pdbx_seq_one_letter_code
_entity_poly.pdbx_strand_id
1 'polypeptide(L)' 'MKKFKQLREAKKKGMPPGDHVYDKKISGVEVMVHKEKGKFVLYIDGDKLDDFPNLNTAKKAGDEFVKQAKG' A
#
# COMPACT_ATOMS: atom_id res chain seq x y z
N MET A 1 10.04 -20.83 -21.36
CA MET A 1 9.76 -20.46 -19.96
C MET A 1 10.54 -19.21 -19.58
N LYS A 2 9.86 -18.12 -19.22
CA LYS A 2 10.52 -16.88 -18.79
C LYS A 2 11.14 -17.10 -17.41
N LYS A 3 12.44 -16.86 -17.28
CA LYS A 3 13.20 -17.04 -16.02
C LYS A 3 12.84 -15.90 -15.05
N PHE A 4 12.70 -16.22 -13.76
CA PHE A 4 12.33 -15.31 -12.65
C PHE A 4 13.03 -13.94 -12.65
N LYS A 5 14.21 -13.81 -13.28
CA LYS A 5 14.93 -12.54 -13.42
C LYS A 5 14.14 -11.46 -14.19
N GLN A 6 13.36 -11.84 -15.22
CA GLN A 6 12.64 -10.87 -16.06
C GLN A 6 11.42 -10.26 -15.35
N LEU A 7 10.82 -10.97 -14.37
CA LEU A 7 9.73 -10.44 -13.55
C LEU A 7 10.22 -9.35 -12.58
N ARG A 8 11.50 -9.40 -12.18
CA ARG A 8 12.10 -8.43 -11.26
C ARG A 8 12.46 -7.10 -11.93
N GLU A 9 12.81 -7.13 -13.22
CA GLU A 9 13.13 -5.92 -13.99
C GLU A 9 11.88 -5.14 -14.41
N ALA A 10 10.76 -5.81 -14.64
CA ALA A 10 9.48 -5.14 -14.93
C ALA A 10 8.91 -4.34 -13.75
N LYS A 11 9.26 -4.70 -12.50
CA LYS A 11 8.85 -3.96 -11.29
C LYS A 11 9.60 -2.65 -11.04
N LYS A 12 10.58 -2.28 -11.87
CA LYS A 12 11.40 -1.07 -11.66
C LYS A 12 10.91 0.20 -12.36
N LYS A 13 9.91 0.12 -13.24
CA LYS A 13 9.35 1.30 -13.93
C LYS A 13 7.96 1.63 -13.37
N GLY A 14 7.91 2.53 -12.39
CA GLY A 14 6.69 3.26 -12.06
C GLY A 14 5.99 2.95 -10.73
N MET A 15 6.54 2.07 -9.88
CA MET A 15 6.00 1.89 -8.52
C MET A 15 6.72 2.81 -7.52
N PRO A 16 6.01 3.42 -6.56
CA PRO A 16 6.62 4.12 -5.43
C PRO A 16 7.66 3.23 -4.75
N PRO A 17 8.78 3.77 -4.25
CA PRO A 17 9.79 2.98 -3.55
C PRO A 17 9.14 2.24 -2.38
N GLY A 18 9.28 0.91 -2.32
CA GLY A 18 8.75 0.10 -1.23
C GLY A 18 8.16 -1.22 -1.71
N ASP A 19 8.20 -2.24 -0.85
CA ASP A 19 7.48 -3.48 -1.12
C ASP A 19 5.99 -3.22 -0.90
N HIS A 20 5.21 -3.22 -1.97
CA HIS A 20 3.76 -3.18 -1.87
C HIS A 20 3.29 -4.43 -1.10
N VAL A 21 2.77 -4.21 0.11
CA VAL A 21 2.42 -5.28 1.06
C VAL A 21 0.93 -5.47 1.22
N TYR A 22 0.13 -4.48 0.82
CA TYR A 22 -1.32 -4.55 0.87
C TYR A 22 -1.95 -3.58 -0.13
N ASP A 23 -2.92 -4.06 -0.89
CA ASP A 23 -3.84 -3.27 -1.70
C ASP A 23 -5.25 -3.77 -1.38
N LYS A 24 -6.16 -2.84 -1.14
CA LYS A 24 -7.58 -3.13 -0.98
C LYS A 24 -8.39 -1.91 -1.38
N LYS A 25 -9.29 -2.10 -2.34
CA LYS A 25 -10.32 -1.10 -2.64
C LYS A 25 -11.53 -1.32 -1.73
N ILE A 26 -11.86 -0.33 -0.92
CA ILE A 26 -12.99 -0.36 0.00
C ILE A 26 -13.99 0.68 -0.44
N SER A 27 -15.15 0.22 -0.90
CA SER A 27 -16.28 1.08 -1.26
C SER A 27 -15.92 2.18 -2.28
N GLY A 28 -14.92 1.95 -3.14
CA GLY A 28 -14.46 2.91 -4.15
C GLY A 28 -13.20 3.68 -3.77
N VAL A 29 -12.81 3.68 -2.50
CA VAL A 29 -11.56 4.27 -2.00
C VAL A 29 -10.46 3.21 -2.05
N GLU A 30 -9.32 3.52 -2.65
CA GLU A 30 -8.17 2.64 -2.78
C GLU A 30 -7.25 2.75 -1.56
N VAL A 31 -7.10 1.66 -0.79
CA VAL A 31 -6.23 1.61 0.39
C VAL A 31 -5.01 0.76 0.07
N MET A 32 -3.85 1.40 0.00
CA MET A 32 -2.58 0.76 -0.28
C MET A 32 -1.64 0.87 0.94
N VAL A 33 -0.85 -0.16 1.21
CA VAL A 33 0.22 -0.13 2.21
C VAL A 33 1.52 -0.55 1.55
N HIS A 34 2.52 0.30 1.69
CA HIS A 34 3.86 0.09 1.16
C HIS A 34 4.83 -0.09 2.34
N LYS A 35 5.73 -1.05 2.23
CA LYS A 35 6.79 -1.24 3.23
C LYS A 35 8.04 -0.51 2.77
N GLU A 36 8.39 0.55 3.50
CA GLU A 36 9.54 1.40 3.24
C GLU A 36 10.48 1.41 4.44
N LYS A 37 11.74 0.98 4.23
CA LYS A 37 12.81 1.02 5.25
C LYS A 37 12.41 0.43 6.63
N GLY A 38 11.54 -0.59 6.64
CA GLY A 38 11.05 -1.23 7.87
C GLY A 38 9.78 -0.65 8.47
N LYS A 39 9.22 0.42 7.89
CA LYS A 39 7.93 1.01 8.23
C LYS A 39 6.86 0.67 7.19
N PHE A 40 5.61 0.79 7.57
CA PHE A 40 4.43 0.54 6.74
C PHE A 40 3.73 1.86 6.45
N VAL A 41 3.94 2.39 5.25
CA VAL A 41 3.32 3.63 4.79
C VAL A 41 1.95 3.33 4.23
N LEU A 42 0.91 3.93 4.81
CA LEU A 42 -0.46 3.85 4.34
C LEU A 42 -0.71 4.94 3.30
N TYR A 43 -1.28 4.54 2.19
CA TYR A 43 -1.74 5.39 1.10
C TYR A 43 -3.24 5.19 0.91
N ILE A 44 -3.98 6.27 0.69
CA ILE A 44 -5.41 6.25 0.44
C ILE A 44 -5.68 7.09 -0.80
N ASP A 45 -6.30 6.50 -1.82
CA ASP A 45 -6.52 7.11 -3.15
C ASP A 45 -5.25 7.72 -3.79
N GLY A 46 -4.09 7.15 -3.46
CA GLY A 46 -2.78 7.62 -3.94
C GLY A 46 -2.12 8.68 -3.06
N ASP A 47 -2.82 9.22 -2.06
CA ASP A 47 -2.27 10.15 -1.09
C ASP A 47 -1.66 9.42 0.11
N LYS A 48 -0.45 9.84 0.52
CA LYS A 48 0.21 9.30 1.70
C LYS A 48 -0.48 9.82 2.97
N LEU A 49 -1.04 8.91 3.76
CA LEU A 49 -1.69 9.27 5.02
C LEU A 49 -0.67 9.32 6.17
N ASP A 50 -0.06 8.18 6.51
CA ASP A 50 0.82 8.07 7.67
C ASP A 50 1.77 6.85 7.56
N ASP A 51 2.82 6.82 8.37
CA ASP A 51 3.72 5.68 8.53
C ASP A 51 3.51 4.93 9.86
N PHE A 52 3.24 3.64 9.74
CA PHE A 52 2.98 2.75 10.86
C PHE A 52 4.14 1.78 11.11
N PRO A 53 4.38 1.38 12.37
CA PRO A 53 5.38 0.35 12.67
C PRO A 53 4.90 -1.05 12.29
N ASN A 54 3.58 -1.27 12.17
CA ASN A 54 2.97 -2.59 11.95
C ASN A 54 1.93 -2.56 10.81
N LEU A 55 1.92 -3.62 10.00
CA LEU A 55 0.95 -3.81 8.91
C LEU A 55 -0.51 -3.82 9.41
N ASN A 56 -0.79 -4.50 10.53
CA ASN A 56 -2.15 -4.60 11.06
C ASN A 56 -2.69 -3.23 11.50
N THR A 57 -1.83 -2.36 12.03
CA THR A 57 -2.21 -0.99 12.41
C THR A 57 -2.53 -0.18 11.16
N ALA A 58 -1.68 -0.24 10.12
CA ALA A 58 -1.94 0.44 8.85
C ALA A 58 -3.26 -0.02 8.21
N LYS A 59 -3.57 -1.31 8.24
CA LYS A 59 -4.84 -1.85 7.72
C LYS A 59 -6.05 -1.30 8.47
N LYS A 60 -6.01 -1.33 9.81
CA LYS A 60 -7.11 -0.81 10.64
C LYS A 60 -7.32 0.68 10.41
N ALA A 61 -6.25 1.45 10.37
CA ALA A 61 -6.30 2.88 10.07
C ALA A 61 -6.91 3.15 8.68
N GLY A 62 -6.55 2.36 7.66
CA GLY A 62 -7.17 2.43 6.34
C GLY A 62 -8.66 2.09 6.36
N ASP A 63 -9.07 1.00 7.01
CA ASP A 63 -10.49 0.63 7.16
C ASP A 63 -11.28 1.72 7.91
N GLU A 64 -10.72 2.32 8.98
CA GLU A 64 -11.35 3.41 9.75
C GLU A 64 -11.46 4.70 8.93
N PHE A 65 -10.41 5.06 8.19
CA PHE A 65 -10.42 6.24 7.34
C PHE A 65 -11.48 6.15 6.25
N VAL A 66 -11.60 5.00 5.59
CA VAL A 66 -12.65 4.80 4.57
C VAL A 66 -14.05 4.86 5.18
N LYS A 67 -14.23 4.33 6.40
CA LYS A 67 -15.49 4.46 7.13
C LYS A 67 -15.82 5.92 7.44
N GLN A 68 -14.83 6.68 7.91
CA GLN A 68 -15.01 8.09 8.25
C GLN A 68 -15.24 8.97 7.01
N ALA A 69 -14.55 8.70 5.89
CA ALA A 69 -14.70 9.45 4.65
C ALA A 69 -16.07 9.23 3.96
N LYS A 70 -16.79 8.16 4.33
CA LYS A 70 -18.14 7.84 3.84
C LYS A 70 -19.24 8.07 4.87
N GLY A 71 -18.86 8.36 6.12
CA GLY A 71 -19.75 8.63 7.23
C GLY A 71 -20.26 10.05 7.22
#